data_AF-A0A091B2Q0-F1
#
_entry.id   AF-A0A091B2Q0-F1
#
_cell.length_a   1.000
_cell.length_b   1.000
_cell.length_c   1.000
_cell.angle_alpha   90.00
_cell.angle_beta   90.00
_cell.angle_gamma   90.00
#
_symmetry.space_group_name_H-M   'P 1'
#
loop_
_entity.id
_entity.type
_entity.pdbx_description
1 polymer ?
#
loop_
_entity_poly.entity_id
_entity_poly.type
_entity_poly.pdbx_seq_one_letter_code
_entity_poly.pdbx_strand_id
1 'polypeptide(L)'
;MPKYVIERDIPGAGQLSAEQLKGISQTSCAVLGELGPRIQWLQSYVTGDKVYCIYIAPDEAMVREHAARGGFPANRVSEVATIIDPTTAE
;
A
#
# COMPACT_ATOMS: atom_id res chain seq x y z
N MET A 1 -7.86 -13.93 -3.33
CA MET A 1 -8.18 -12.58 -2.79
C MET A 1 -7.65 -11.55 -3.76
N PRO A 2 -8.43 -10.53 -4.13
CA PRO A 2 -8.02 -9.46 -5.03
C PRO A 2 -6.73 -8.76 -4.59
N LYS A 3 -5.99 -8.22 -5.57
CA LYS A 3 -4.79 -7.41 -5.34
C LYS A 3 -5.12 -5.96 -5.70
N TYR A 4 -4.61 -5.02 -4.92
CA TYR A 4 -4.84 -3.60 -5.10
C TYR A 4 -3.52 -2.84 -5.22
N VAL A 5 -3.48 -1.86 -6.14
CA VAL A 5 -2.46 -0.82 -6.21
C VAL A 5 -3.03 0.44 -5.58
N ILE A 6 -2.32 0.98 -4.60
CA ILE A 6 -2.74 2.14 -3.83
C ILE A 6 -1.76 3.27 -4.11
N GLU A 7 -2.26 4.40 -4.59
CA GLU A 7 -1.48 5.61 -4.79
C GLU A 7 -1.68 6.54 -3.59
N ARG A 8 -0.57 6.96 -2.98
CA ARG A 8 -0.55 7.83 -1.81
C ARG A 8 0.27 9.08 -2.12
N ASP A 9 -0.37 10.23 -2.04
CA ASP A 9 0.26 11.53 -2.24
C ASP A 9 0.94 11.96 -0.95
N ILE A 10 2.27 11.92 -0.95
CA ILE A 10 3.11 12.26 0.19
C ILE A 10 4.24 13.15 -0.35
N PRO A 11 4.07 14.48 -0.32
CA PRO A 11 5.09 15.41 -0.81
C PRO A 11 6.45 15.14 -0.17
N GLY A 12 7.49 15.02 -0.98
CA GLY A 12 8.85 14.71 -0.53
C GLY A 12 9.05 13.27 -0.03
N ALA A 13 8.16 12.31 -0.33
CA ALA A 13 8.29 10.91 0.09
C ALA A 13 9.67 10.32 -0.21
N GLY A 14 10.24 10.62 -1.38
CA GLY A 14 11.56 10.14 -1.79
C GLY A 14 12.73 10.73 -1.00
N GLN A 15 12.49 11.76 -0.21
CA GLN A 15 13.48 12.40 0.67
C GLN A 15 13.37 11.91 2.12
N LEU A 16 12.39 11.06 2.43
CA LEU A 16 12.24 10.51 3.77
C LEU A 16 13.45 9.65 4.12
N SER A 17 13.94 9.83 5.34
CA SER A 17 15.04 9.03 5.88
C SER A 17 14.62 7.58 6.10
N ALA A 18 15.59 6.68 6.22
CA ALA A 18 15.33 5.28 6.55
C ALA A 18 14.56 5.12 7.88
N GLU A 19 14.80 6.01 8.85
CA GLU A 19 14.08 6.02 10.12
C GLU A 19 12.62 6.44 9.96
N GLN A 20 12.36 7.47 9.16
CA GLN A 20 10.99 7.91 8.85
C GLN A 20 10.20 6.81 8.11
N LEU A 21 10.82 6.17 7.11
CA LEU A 21 10.23 5.05 6.38
C LEU A 21 9.98 3.84 7.29
N LYS A 22 10.88 3.57 8.23
CA LYS A 22 10.69 2.55 9.25
C LYS A 22 9.49 2.86 10.14
N GLY A 23 9.34 4.11 10.59
CA GLY A 23 8.19 4.55 11.38
C GLY A 23 6.86 4.34 10.65
N ILE A 24 6.79 4.75 9.38
CA ILE A 24 5.60 4.52 8.52
C ILE A 24 5.28 3.02 8.43
N SER A 25 6.30 2.18 8.21
CA SER A 25 6.13 0.74 8.13
C SER A 25 5.62 0.13 9.45
N GLN A 26 6.13 0.59 10.58
CA GLN A 26 5.69 0.13 11.91
C GLN A 26 4.22 0.46 12.15
N THR A 27 3.80 1.70 11.87
CA THR A 27 2.39 2.11 11.98
C THR A 27 1.49 1.25 11.08
N SER A 28 1.90 1.02 9.83
CA SER A 28 1.15 0.16 8.90
C SER A 28 0.99 -1.27 9.43
N CYS A 29 2.08 -1.88 9.93
CA CYS A 29 2.06 -3.23 10.47
C CYS A 29 1.22 -3.36 11.75
N ALA A 30 1.20 -2.34 12.61
CA ALA A 30 0.35 -2.34 13.81
C ALA A 30 -1.14 -2.43 13.44
N VAL A 31 -1.59 -1.61 12.49
CA VAL A 31 -2.97 -1.61 11.99
C VAL A 31 -3.32 -2.93 11.30
N LEU A 32 -2.40 -3.49 10.51
CA LEU A 32 -2.59 -4.82 9.89
C LEU A 32 -2.78 -5.91 10.94
N GLY A 33 -2.04 -5.84 12.06
CA GLY A 33 -2.19 -6.74 13.20
C GLY A 33 -3.58 -6.70 13.82
N GLU A 34 -4.20 -5.51 13.90
CA GLU A 34 -5.57 -5.33 14.40
C GLU A 34 -6.64 -5.80 13.40
N LEU A 35 -6.42 -5.56 12.11
CA LEU A 35 -7.35 -5.92 11.04
C LEU A 35 -7.35 -7.43 10.72
N GLY A 36 -6.28 -8.12 11.13
CA GLY A 36 -6.12 -9.56 10.98
C GLY A 36 -5.75 -10.00 9.57
N PRO A 37 -5.70 -11.32 9.31
CA PRO A 37 -5.06 -11.92 8.13
C PRO A 37 -5.83 -11.70 6.81
N ARG A 38 -6.97 -11.01 6.85
CA ARG A 38 -7.80 -10.76 5.66
C ARG A 38 -7.21 -9.67 4.76
N ILE A 39 -6.27 -8.89 5.28
CA ILE A 39 -5.55 -7.88 4.52
C ILE A 39 -4.05 -8.13 4.68
N GLN A 40 -3.33 -8.00 3.58
CA GLN A 40 -1.88 -8.21 3.55
C GLN A 40 -1.23 -7.10 2.75
N TRP A 41 -0.26 -6.44 3.36
CA TRP A 41 0.68 -5.57 2.65
C TRP A 41 1.79 -6.42 2.04
N LEU A 42 2.00 -6.31 0.72
CA LEU A 42 3.10 -7.00 0.04
C LEU A 42 4.36 -6.15 0.03
N GLN A 43 4.27 -4.93 -0.48
CA GLN A 43 5.39 -4.00 -0.60
C GLN A 43 4.91 -2.59 -0.92
N SER A 44 5.81 -1.62 -0.77
CA SER A 44 5.61 -0.23 -1.18
C SER A 44 6.80 0.26 -1.99
N TYR A 45 6.52 1.02 -3.03
CA TYR A 45 7.50 1.74 -3.82
C TYR A 45 7.43 3.21 -3.46
N VAL A 46 8.50 3.72 -2.86
CA VAL A 46 8.64 5.14 -2.55
C VAL A 46 9.25 5.83 -3.76
N THR A 47 8.57 6.85 -4.26
CA THR A 47 9.01 7.68 -5.39
C THR A 47 9.12 9.14 -4.93
N GLY A 48 9.34 10.10 -5.83
CA GLY A 48 9.52 11.52 -5.48
C GLY A 48 8.48 12.05 -4.48
N ASP A 49 7.24 12.25 -4.92
CA ASP A 49 6.15 12.79 -4.09
C ASP A 49 5.01 11.79 -3.84
N LYS A 50 5.23 10.51 -4.18
CA LYS A 50 4.21 9.48 -4.07
C LYS A 50 4.77 8.18 -3.54
N VAL A 51 3.92 7.44 -2.83
CA VAL A 51 4.16 6.05 -2.45
C VAL A 51 3.10 5.18 -3.10
N TYR A 52 3.55 4.12 -3.78
CA TYR A 52 2.68 3.11 -4.38
C TYR A 52 2.72 1.86 -3.52
N CYS A 53 1.59 1.44 -2.98
CA CYS A 53 1.52 0.24 -2.15
C CYS A 53 0.76 -0.87 -2.84
N ILE A 54 1.25 -2.11 -2.71
CA ILE A 54 0.59 -3.31 -3.24
C ILE A 54 0.01 -4.10 -2.08
N TYR A 55 -1.31 -4.31 -2.09
CA TYR A 55 -2.05 -5.00 -1.04
C TYR A 55 -2.85 -6.17 -1.62
N ILE A 56 -3.07 -7.20 -0.81
CA ILE A 56 -4.07 -8.24 -1.04
C ILE A 56 -5.17 -8.04 0.01
N ALA A 57 -6.43 -7.96 -0.42
CA ALA A 57 -7.58 -7.70 0.46
C ALA A 57 -8.85 -8.30 -0.14
N PRO A 58 -9.93 -8.52 0.63
CA PRO A 58 -11.20 -9.01 0.09
C PRO A 58 -11.91 -7.97 -0.79
N ASP A 59 -11.73 -6.68 -0.49
CA ASP A 59 -12.39 -5.56 -1.15
C ASP A 59 -11.60 -4.25 -0.95
N GLU A 60 -11.98 -3.20 -1.71
CA GLU A 60 -11.41 -1.86 -1.59
C GLU A 60 -11.68 -1.22 -0.21
N ALA A 61 -12.81 -1.53 0.42
CA ALA A 61 -13.21 -0.93 1.70
C ALA A 61 -12.22 -1.31 2.81
N MET A 62 -11.74 -2.55 2.82
CA MET A 62 -10.72 -3.03 3.76
C MET A 62 -9.38 -2.27 3.60
N VAL A 63 -9.00 -1.94 2.36
CA VAL A 63 -7.80 -1.15 2.07
C VAL A 63 -7.95 0.30 2.57
N ARG A 64 -9.14 0.89 2.36
CA ARG A 64 -9.44 2.24 2.85
C ARG A 64 -9.50 2.30 4.37
N GLU A 65 -10.05 1.28 5.02
CA GLU A 65 -10.09 1.15 6.48
C GLU A 65 -8.66 1.08 7.06
N HIS A 66 -7.77 0.29 6.45
CA HIS A 66 -6.35 0.27 6.85
C HIS A 66 -5.71 1.66 6.76
N ALA A 67 -5.93 2.36 5.64
CA ALA A 67 -5.39 3.70 5.45
C ALA A 67 -5.94 4.70 6.48
N ALA A 68 -7.24 4.65 6.76
CA ALA A 68 -7.90 5.51 7.73
C ALA A 68 -7.36 5.29 9.16
N ARG A 69 -7.24 4.03 9.60
CA ARG A 69 -6.67 3.68 10.92
C ARG A 69 -5.19 4.04 11.04
N GLY A 70 -4.44 3.87 9.95
CA GLY A 70 -3.01 4.18 9.91
C GLY A 70 -2.70 5.67 9.74
N GLY A 71 -3.71 6.52 9.50
CA GLY A 71 -3.52 7.94 9.23
C GLY A 71 -2.80 8.21 7.91
N PHE A 72 -2.86 7.27 6.95
CA PHE A 72 -2.22 7.41 5.65
C PHE A 72 -3.23 7.83 4.59
N PRO A 73 -2.85 8.65 3.61
CA PRO A 73 -3.73 8.95 2.49
C PRO A 73 -3.87 7.70 1.59
N ALA A 74 -5.07 7.48 1.07
CA ALA A 74 -5.37 6.47 0.03
C ALA A 74 -6.08 7.19 -1.13
N ASN A 75 -5.34 8.09 -1.79
CA ASN A 75 -5.87 8.99 -2.82
C ASN A 75 -6.53 8.19 -3.95
N ARG A 76 -5.91 7.09 -4.36
CA ARG A 76 -6.49 6.16 -5.32
C ARG A 76 -6.25 4.72 -4.88
N VAL A 77 -7.28 3.90 -4.99
CA VAL A 77 -7.21 2.45 -4.80
C VAL A 77 -7.71 1.83 -6.11
N SER A 78 -6.88 1.02 -6.74
CA SER A 78 -7.22 0.36 -8.01
C SER A 78 -7.07 -1.14 -7.86
N GLU A 79 -8.14 -1.89 -8.14
CA GLU A 79 -8.04 -3.35 -8.23
C GLU A 79 -7.18 -3.75 -9.43
N VAL A 80 -6.27 -4.69 -9.22
CA VAL A 80 -5.42 -5.23 -10.26
C VAL A 80 -6.23 -6.22 -11.09
N ALA A 81 -6.60 -5.80 -12.30
CA ALA A 81 -7.32 -6.66 -13.24
C ALA A 81 -6.43 -7.77 -13.81
N THR A 82 -5.17 -7.45 -14.13
CA THR A 82 -4.17 -8.40 -14.63
C THR A 82 -2.77 -7.88 -14.31
N ILE A 83 -1.81 -8.81 -14.20
CA ILE A 83 -0.38 -8.48 -14.09
C ILE A 83 0.28 -8.95 -15.38
N ILE A 84 1.06 -8.07 -15.98
CA ILE A 84 1.92 -8.42 -17.12
C ILE A 84 3.38 -8.25 -16.71
N ASP A 85 4.22 -9.12 -17.23
CA ASP A 85 5.67 -9.08 -17.10
C ASP A 85 6.29 -9.72 -18.36
N PRO A 86 7.63 -9.82 -18.49
CA PRO A 86 8.24 -10.39 -19.69
C PRO A 86 7.75 -11.80 -20.06
N THR A 87 7.25 -12.60 -19.12
CA THR A 87 6.66 -13.93 -19.40
C THR A 87 5.30 -13.85 -20.10
N THR A 88 4.62 -12.71 -20.01
CA THR A 88 3.35 -12.49 -20.75
C THR A 88 3.57 -12.25 -22.24
N ALA A 89 4.83 -12.02 -22.67
CA ALA A 89 5.19 -11.85 -24.07
C ALA A 89 5.55 -13.18 -24.78
N GLU A 90 5.51 -14.30 -24.06
CA GLU A 90 5.74 -15.66 -24.58
C GLU A 90 4.47 -16.33 -25.11
#